data_AF-A0A8C3T4D3-F1
#
_entry.id   AF-A0A8C3T4D3-F1
#
_cell.length_a   1.000
_cell.length_b   1.000
_cell.length_c   1.000
_cell.angle_alpha   90.00
_cell.angle_beta   90.00
_cell.angle_gamma   90.00
#
_symmetry.space_group_name_H-M   'P 1'
#
loop_
_entity.id
_entity.type
_entity.pdbx_description
1 polymer ?
#
loop_
_entity_poly.entity_id
_entity_poly.type
_entity_poly.pdbx_seq_one_letter_code
_entity_poly.pdbx_strand_id
1 'polypeptide(L)'
;MWLVLCSSVKGVYFPPVLHCGNITILSQEKCRSIYPRYYTDNMLCAGVLEGGIDSCQGDSGGPLVCNGKLQGIVSWGTQTCALPNKPGVYVAICKYINWIRETMNNN
;
A
#
# COMPACT_ATOMS: atom_id res chain seq x y z
N MET A 1 -0.19 -15.76 -10.52
CA MET A 1 1.12 -16.05 -11.11
C MET A 1 1.82 -14.72 -11.36
N TRP A 2 2.95 -14.46 -10.69
CA TRP A 2 3.84 -13.36 -11.09
C TRP A 2 4.46 -13.77 -12.42
N LEU A 3 3.83 -13.40 -13.52
CA LEU A 3 4.37 -13.62 -14.85
C LEU A 3 5.20 -12.39 -15.20
N VAL A 4 6.50 -12.50 -14.96
CA VAL A 4 7.47 -11.75 -15.77
C VAL A 4 7.47 -12.43 -17.14
N LEU A 5 6.64 -11.92 -18.05
CA LEU A 5 6.90 -12.12 -19.47
C LEU A 5 8.02 -11.17 -19.84
N CYS A 6 9.16 -11.74 -20.26
CA CYS A 6 10.18 -10.99 -20.96
C CYS A 6 9.62 -10.61 -22.34
N SER A 7 8.87 -9.51 -22.38
CA SER A 7 8.44 -8.87 -23.63
C SER A 7 8.84 -7.41 -23.55
N SER A 8 9.75 -7.04 -24.44
CA SER A 8 10.19 -5.67 -24.68
C SER A 8 9.00 -4.83 -25.16
N VAL A 9 8.18 -4.36 -24.23
CA VAL A 9 7.14 -3.36 -24.49
C VAL A 9 7.47 -2.15 -23.63
N LYS A 10 7.85 -1.05 -24.27
CA LYS A 10 7.83 0.27 -23.63
C LYS A 10 6.36 0.62 -23.40
N GLY A 11 5.80 0.17 -22.28
CA GLY A 11 4.41 0.41 -21.90
C GLY A 11 4.13 -0.10 -20.49
N VAL A 12 3.36 0.65 -19.72
CA VAL A 12 2.83 0.22 -18.42
C VAL A 12 1.73 -0.81 -18.69
N TYR A 13 1.83 -2.01 -18.12
CA TYR A 13 0.84 -3.07 -18.26
C TYR A 13 -0.07 -3.12 -17.03
N PHE A 14 -1.38 -2.91 -17.24
CA PHE A 14 -2.40 -3.11 -16.22
C PHE A 14 -3.12 -4.44 -16.47
N PRO A 15 -3.12 -5.38 -15.51
CA PRO A 15 -3.75 -6.67 -15.71
C PRO A 15 -5.28 -6.56 -15.74
N PRO A 16 -5.97 -7.35 -16.58
CA PRO A 16 -7.45 -7.35 -16.63
C PRO A 16 -8.09 -8.15 -15.49
N VAL A 17 -7.28 -8.81 -14.66
CA VAL A 17 -7.71 -9.65 -13.54
C VAL A 17 -7.23 -9.04 -12.23
N LEU A 18 -8.03 -9.16 -11.16
CA LEU A 18 -7.67 -8.65 -9.86
C LEU A 18 -6.52 -9.46 -9.25
N HIS A 19 -5.51 -8.76 -8.72
CA HIS A 19 -4.36 -9.37 -8.05
C HIS A 19 -4.46 -9.20 -6.54
N CYS A 20 -3.82 -10.13 -5.81
CA CYS A 20 -3.68 -10.09 -4.37
C CYS A 20 -2.25 -10.47 -3.98
N GLY A 21 -1.76 -9.88 -2.88
CA GLY A 21 -0.45 -10.16 -2.32
C GLY A 21 -0.49 -10.10 -0.80
N ASN A 22 0.24 -11.01 -0.15
CA ASN A 22 0.38 -11.01 1.30
C ASN A 22 1.58 -10.14 1.68
N ILE A 23 1.36 -9.19 2.56
CA ILE A 23 2.37 -8.25 3.08
C ILE A 23 2.18 -8.06 4.58
N THR A 24 3.22 -7.54 5.24
CA THR A 24 3.21 -7.33 6.69
C THR A 24 3.23 -5.84 7.01
N ILE A 25 2.41 -5.41 7.98
CA ILE A 25 2.47 -4.06 8.53
C ILE A 25 3.75 -3.93 9.36
N LEU A 26 4.53 -2.88 9.08
CA LEU A 26 5.76 -2.58 9.80
C LEU A 26 5.49 -1.63 10.97
N SER A 27 6.40 -1.60 11.95
CA SER A 27 6.29 -0.65 13.06
C SER A 27 6.42 0.80 12.57
N GLN A 28 5.74 1.73 13.23
CA GLN A 28 5.81 3.15 12.87
C GLN A 28 7.24 3.70 12.94
N GLU A 29 8.05 3.24 13.90
CA GLU A 29 9.47 3.58 14.00
C GLU A 29 10.23 3.15 12.76
N LYS A 30 10.00 1.92 12.29
CA LYS A 30 10.63 1.42 11.07
C LYS A 30 10.20 2.24 9.86
N CYS A 31 8.90 2.50 9.70
CA CYS A 31 8.40 3.33 8.61
C CYS A 31 9.00 4.74 8.63
N ARG A 32 9.07 5.37 9.81
CA ARG A 32 9.68 6.68 10.01
C ARG A 32 11.17 6.67 9.69
N SER A 33 11.89 5.60 10.01
CA SER A 33 13.30 5.46 9.64
C SER A 33 13.51 5.34 8.12
N ILE A 34 12.58 4.69 7.41
CA ILE A 34 12.65 4.50 5.95
C ILE A 34 12.24 5.80 5.22
N TYR A 35 11.24 6.52 5.74
CA TYR A 35 10.66 7.72 5.14
C TYR A 35 10.64 8.93 6.09
N PRO A 36 11.79 9.42 6.58
CA PRO A 36 11.86 10.36 7.72
C PRO A 36 11.22 11.72 7.49
N ARG A 37 11.13 12.17 6.23
CA ARG A 37 10.59 13.49 5.88
C ARG A 37 9.10 13.47 5.52
N TYR A 38 8.58 12.32 5.12
CA TYR A 38 7.23 12.22 4.52
C TYR A 38 6.27 11.40 5.39
N TYR A 39 6.79 10.56 6.28
CA TYR A 39 5.97 9.72 7.14
C TYR A 39 5.30 10.54 8.24
N THR A 40 3.99 10.38 8.40
CA THR A 40 3.19 11.03 9.44
C THR A 40 2.38 10.00 10.24
N ASP A 41 1.79 10.41 11.36
CA ASP A 41 0.99 9.53 12.22
C ASP A 41 -0.35 9.09 11.59
N ASN A 42 -0.71 9.68 10.45
CA ASN A 42 -1.88 9.31 9.66
C ASN A 42 -1.58 8.19 8.65
N MET A 43 -0.35 7.67 8.64
CA MET A 43 0.13 6.68 7.70
C MET A 43 0.47 5.36 8.41
N LEU A 44 0.46 4.29 7.64
CA LEU A 44 1.09 3.00 7.97
C LEU A 44 1.91 2.56 6.76
N CYS A 45 2.99 1.81 6.97
CA CYS A 45 3.70 1.16 5.87
C CYS A 45 3.60 -0.35 5.98
N ALA A 46 3.45 -1.01 4.84
CA ALA A 46 3.32 -2.45 4.76
C ALA A 46 4.02 -2.97 3.50
N GLY A 47 4.63 -4.14 3.60
CA GLY A 47 5.36 -4.73 2.48
C GLY A 47 6.14 -5.99 2.88
N VAL A 48 6.92 -6.49 1.93
CA VAL A 48 7.95 -7.52 2.14
C VAL A 48 9.31 -6.81 2.05
N LEU A 49 10.13 -6.87 3.10
CA LEU A 49 11.38 -6.09 3.15
C LEU A 49 12.42 -6.57 2.14
N GLU A 50 12.36 -7.85 1.74
CA GLU A 50 13.13 -8.44 0.67
C GLU A 50 12.72 -7.90 -0.72
N GLY A 51 11.57 -7.23 -0.82
CA GLY A 51 10.98 -6.74 -2.08
C GLY A 51 10.13 -7.80 -2.78
N GLY A 52 9.82 -7.55 -4.05
CA GLY A 52 9.07 -8.48 -4.92
C GLY A 52 7.54 -8.41 -4.80
N ILE A 53 6.99 -8.08 -3.63
CA ILE A 53 5.54 -7.91 -3.42
C ILE A 53 5.26 -6.51 -2.88
N ASP A 54 4.48 -5.74 -3.64
CA ASP A 54 4.05 -4.39 -3.28
C ASP A 54 2.81 -4.00 -4.10
N SER A 55 2.07 -2.99 -3.61
CA SER A 55 1.11 -2.25 -4.43
C SER A 55 1.85 -1.35 -5.42
N CYS A 56 1.24 -1.02 -6.55
CA CYS A 56 1.86 -0.17 -7.56
C CYS A 56 0.90 0.87 -8.15
N GLN A 57 1.32 1.48 -9.25
CA GLN A 57 0.50 2.45 -9.97
C GLN A 57 -0.84 1.81 -10.36
N GLY A 58 -1.93 2.53 -10.13
CA GLY A 58 -3.30 2.04 -10.36
C GLY A 58 -3.95 1.37 -9.13
N ASP A 59 -3.18 0.98 -8.12
CA ASP A 59 -3.75 0.36 -6.91
C ASP A 59 -4.20 1.39 -5.85
N SER A 60 -3.85 2.66 -6.01
CA SER A 60 -4.23 3.74 -5.07
C SER A 60 -5.73 3.79 -4.82
N GLY A 61 -6.13 3.86 -3.55
CA GLY A 61 -7.53 3.72 -3.13
C GLY A 61 -7.94 2.27 -2.80
N GLY A 62 -7.14 1.29 -3.21
CA GLY A 62 -7.35 -0.13 -2.92
C GLY A 62 -7.16 -0.50 -1.44
N PRO A 63 -7.75 -1.62 -0.98
CA PRO A 63 -7.79 -1.96 0.43
C PRO A 63 -6.54 -2.71 0.91
N LEU A 64 -6.06 -2.37 2.10
CA LEU A 64 -5.21 -3.23 2.93
C LEU A 64 -6.07 -3.88 4.03
N VAL A 65 -6.25 -5.19 3.96
CA VAL A 65 -7.10 -5.95 4.90
C VAL A 65 -6.23 -6.85 5.77
N CYS A 66 -6.41 -6.75 7.08
CA CYS A 66 -5.78 -7.65 8.05
C CYS A 66 -6.86 -8.27 8.93
N ASN A 67 -6.86 -9.60 9.06
CA ASN A 67 -7.82 -10.36 9.87
C ASN A 67 -9.29 -9.97 9.58
N GLY A 68 -9.62 -9.84 8.30
CA GLY A 68 -10.97 -9.47 7.83
C GLY A 68 -11.37 -8.01 8.09
N LYS A 69 -10.47 -7.16 8.58
CA LYS A 69 -10.74 -5.74 8.84
C LYS A 69 -9.89 -4.86 7.93
N LEU A 70 -10.52 -3.82 7.40
CA LEU A 70 -9.86 -2.80 6.60
C LEU A 70 -8.95 -1.95 7.50
N GLN A 71 -7.63 -2.07 7.32
CA GLN A 71 -6.62 -1.37 8.13
C GLN A 71 -6.05 -0.15 7.42
N GLY A 72 -5.96 -0.20 6.09
CA GLY A 72 -5.45 0.92 5.33
C GLY A 72 -5.94 1.00 3.90
N ILE A 73 -5.55 2.09 3.25
CA ILE A 73 -5.86 2.41 1.86
C ILE A 73 -4.54 2.67 1.14
N VAL A 74 -4.30 2.00 0.02
CA VAL A 74 -3.09 2.21 -0.80
C VAL A 74 -2.98 3.70 -1.12
N SER A 75 -1.83 4.30 -0.79
CA SER A 75 -1.63 5.75 -0.92
C SER A 75 -0.46 6.07 -1.84
N TRP A 76 0.77 5.77 -1.41
CA TRP A 76 1.98 6.11 -2.15
C TRP A 76 3.13 5.15 -1.84
N GLY A 77 4.19 5.25 -2.62
CA GLY A 77 5.44 4.51 -2.44
C GLY A 77 6.56 5.17 -3.23
N THR A 78 7.68 4.49 -3.40
CA THR A 78 8.73 4.92 -4.33
C THR A 78 8.25 4.84 -5.78
N GLN A 79 8.94 5.53 -6.69
CA GLN A 79 8.61 5.53 -8.12
C GLN A 79 8.62 4.13 -8.73
N THR A 80 9.54 3.28 -8.26
CA THR A 80 9.57 1.86 -8.60
C THR A 80 9.01 1.05 -7.45
N CYS A 81 8.04 0.18 -7.77
CA CYS A 81 7.33 -0.65 -6.81
C CYS A 81 8.16 -1.90 -6.47
N ALA A 82 7.85 -2.55 -5.34
CA ALA A 82 8.42 -3.84 -4.95
C ALA A 82 9.95 -3.85 -4.77
N LEU A 83 10.54 -2.68 -4.50
CA LEU A 83 11.95 -2.57 -4.20
C LEU A 83 12.28 -3.08 -2.78
N PRO A 84 13.43 -3.74 -2.58
CA PRO A 84 13.89 -4.11 -1.25
C PRO A 84 13.98 -2.91 -0.31
N ASN A 85 13.52 -3.07 0.94
CA ASN A 85 13.47 -2.04 1.98
C ASN A 85 12.69 -0.77 1.61
N LYS A 86 11.80 -0.83 0.61
CA LYS A 86 10.91 0.26 0.21
C LYS A 86 9.44 -0.22 0.24
N PRO A 87 8.87 -0.41 1.44
CA PRO A 87 7.47 -0.82 1.58
C PRO A 87 6.53 0.27 1.09
N GLY A 88 5.37 -0.12 0.58
CA GLY A 88 4.27 0.81 0.27
C GLY A 88 3.75 1.52 1.52
N VAL A 89 3.22 2.71 1.32
CA VAL A 89 2.63 3.56 2.36
C VAL A 89 1.14 3.70 2.10
N TYR A 90 0.37 3.55 3.18
CA TYR A 90 -1.07 3.46 3.19
C TYR A 90 -1.63 4.48 4.18
N VAL A 91 -2.86 4.93 3.95
CA VAL A 91 -3.61 5.71 4.95
C VAL A 91 -3.95 4.81 6.13
N ALA A 92 -3.75 5.29 7.37
CA ALA A 92 -4.12 4.55 8.57
C ALA A 92 -5.59 4.76 8.93
N ILE A 93 -6.48 3.86 8.50
CA ILE A 93 -7.94 4.01 8.64
C ILE A 93 -8.38 4.15 10.10
N CYS A 94 -7.66 3.53 11.04
CA CYS A 94 -7.98 3.64 12.46
C CYS A 94 -7.99 5.10 12.96
N LYS A 95 -7.28 6.03 12.28
CA LYS A 95 -7.28 7.46 12.57
C LYS A 95 -8.52 8.20 12.05
N TYR A 96 -9.25 7.61 11.10
CA TYR A 96 -10.35 8.26 10.37
C TYR A 96 -11.73 7.67 10.67
N ILE A 97 -11.85 6.65 11.53
CA ILE A 97 -13.13 5.99 11.84
C ILE A 97 -14.22 6.97 12.28
N ASN A 98 -13.89 7.96 13.11
CA ASN A 98 -14.86 8.94 13.58
C ASN A 98 -15.39 9.79 12.43
N TRP A 99 -14.49 10.35 11.61
CA TRP A 99 -14.85 11.14 10.44
C TRP A 99 -15.68 10.35 9.43
N ILE A 100 -15.32 9.10 9.16
CA ILE A 100 -16.07 8.21 8.26
C ILE A 100 -17.50 8.03 8.78
N ARG A 101 -17.66 7.68 10.06
CA ARG A 101 -18.97 7.46 10.67
C ARG A 101 -19.83 8.72 10.67
N GLU A 102 -19.25 9.87 11.03
CA GLU A 102 -19.93 11.15 11.02
C GLU A 102 -20.41 11.52 9.61
N THR A 103 -19.54 11.38 8.61
CA THR A 103 -19.88 11.68 7.21
C THR A 103 -21.00 10.78 6.69
N MET A 104 -20.97 9.48 7.01
CA MET A 104 -22.02 8.53 6.62
C MET A 104 -23.36 8.78 7.32
N ASN A 105 -23.37 9.38 8.51
CA ASN A 105 -24.61 9.70 9.22
C ASN A 105 -25.25 11.01 8.73
N ASN A 106 -24.44 11.89 8.14
CA ASN A 106 -24.85 13.23 7.73
C ASN A 106 -25.19 13.33 6.23
N ASN A 107 -25.08 12.25 5.46
CA ASN A 107 -25.40 12.18 4.02
C ASN A 107 -26.17 10.89 3.72
#